data_AF-A0A519C9A3-F1
#
_entry.id   AF-A0A519C9A3-F1
#
_cell.length_a   1.000
_cell.length_b   1.000
_cell.length_c   1.000
_cell.angle_alpha   90.00
_cell.angle_beta   90.00
_cell.angle_gamma   90.00
#
_symmetry.space_group_name_H-M   'P 1'
#
loop_
_entity.id
_entity.type
_entity.pdbx_description
1 polymer ?
#
loop_
_entity_poly.entity_id
_entity_poly.type
_entity_poly.pdbx_seq_one_letter_code
_entity_poly.pdbx_strand_id
1 'polypeptide(L)' 'MEFISETLEFLRDGQLISNEAYLEAGSIQGGMNVIANLLDNNVQDEEITIQYQILSQKTQRLHNNFPKLNELIESHRN' A
#
# COMPACT_ATOMS: atom_id res chain seq x y z
N MET A 1 -3.78 -4.35 -8.85
CA MET A 1 -2.64 -4.51 -7.93
C MET A 1 -1.31 -4.34 -8.65
N GLU A 2 -1.16 -4.87 -9.87
CA GLU A 2 0.07 -4.71 -10.68
C GLU A 2 0.52 -3.27 -10.83
N PHE A 3 -0.38 -2.34 -11.20
CA PHE A 3 -0.06 -0.92 -11.31
C PHE A 3 0.72 -0.36 -10.11
N ILE A 4 0.27 -0.61 -8.88
CA ILE A 4 0.93 -0.09 -7.67
C ILE A 4 2.30 -0.76 -7.50
N SER A 5 2.40 -2.07 -7.69
CA SER A 5 3.65 -2.80 -7.57
C SER A 5 4.70 -2.29 -8.56
N GLU A 6 4.32 -2.20 -9.84
CA GLU A 6 5.19 -1.76 -10.93
C GLU A 6 5.60 -0.30 -10.77
N THR A 7 4.66 0.57 -10.38
CA THR A 7 4.95 1.99 -10.16
C THR A 7 5.89 2.19 -8.98
N LEU A 8 5.68 1.48 -7.86
CA LEU A 8 6.58 1.58 -6.70
C LEU A 8 7.98 1.07 -7.02
N GLU A 9 8.10 -0.02 -7.77
CA GLU A 9 9.39 -0.55 -8.23
C GLU A 9 10.10 0.43 -9.16
N PHE A 10 9.40 0.96 -10.16
CA PHE A 10 9.93 1.98 -11.07
C PHE A 10 10.42 3.23 -10.32
N LEU A 11 9.60 3.76 -9.41
CA LEU A 11 9.94 4.94 -8.62
C LEU A 11 11.15 4.69 -7.72
N ARG A 12 11.26 3.50 -7.13
CA ARG A 12 12.42 3.09 -6.30
C ARG A 12 13.69 3.02 -7.14
N ASP A 13 13.63 2.33 -8.28
CA ASP A 13 14.78 2.11 -9.15
C ASP A 13 15.28 3.43 -9.76
N GLY A 14 14.36 4.33 -10.09
CA GLY A 14 14.65 5.71 -10.48
C GLY A 14 15.10 6.63 -9.34
N GLN A 15 15.21 6.12 -8.10
CA GLN A 15 15.57 6.89 -6.90
C GLN A 15 14.63 8.07 -6.60
N LEU A 16 13.39 8.02 -7.10
CA LEU A 16 12.35 9.02 -6.89
C LEU A 16 11.66 8.86 -5.54
N ILE A 17 11.70 7.65 -4.97
CA ILE A 17 11.27 7.35 -3.61
C ILE A 17 12.39 6.62 -2.86
N SER A 18 12.41 6.75 -1.54
CA SER A 18 13.34 6.00 -0.71
C SER A 18 12.96 4.52 -0.64
N ASN A 19 13.94 3.66 -0.35
CA ASN A 19 13.67 2.24 -0.09
C ASN A 19 12.71 2.04 1.09
N GLU A 20 12.74 2.93 2.09
CA GLU A 20 11.80 2.92 3.21
C GLU A 20 10.35 3.18 2.75
N ALA A 21 10.14 4.21 1.92
CA ALA A 21 8.82 4.50 1.35
C ALA A 21 8.30 3.32 0.51
N TYR A 22 9.19 2.70 -0.29
CA TYR A 22 8.88 1.48 -1.04
C TYR A 22 8.43 0.32 -0.14
N LEU A 23 9.18 0.03 0.93
CA LEU A 23 8.88 -1.06 1.85
C LEU A 23 7.59 -0.83 2.65
N GLU A 24 7.36 0.39 3.14
CA GLU A 24 6.13 0.73 3.86
C GLU A 24 4.89 0.63 2.96
N ALA A 25 4.96 1.18 1.74
CA ALA A 25 3.89 1.09 0.76
C ALA A 25 3.64 -0.37 0.34
N GLY A 26 4.70 -1.15 0.10
CA GLY A 26 4.62 -2.58 -0.19
C GLY A 26 3.99 -3.39 0.95
N SER A 27 4.27 -3.05 2.21
CA SER A 27 3.61 -3.69 3.37
C SER A 27 2.09 -3.46 3.37
N ILE A 28 1.65 -2.24 3.03
CA ILE A 28 0.22 -1.92 2.94
C ILE A 28 -0.43 -2.69 1.78
N GLN A 29 0.22 -2.72 0.61
CA GLN A 29 -0.25 -3.49 -0.54
C GLN A 29 -0.37 -4.99 -0.22
N GLY A 30 0.65 -5.58 0.42
CA GLY A 30 0.62 -6.97 0.88
C GLY A 30 -0.51 -7.23 1.88
N GLY A 31 -0.74 -6.29 2.80
CA GLY A 31 -1.87 -6.36 3.73
C GLY A 31 -3.24 -6.31 3.04
N MET A 32 -3.39 -5.48 2.00
CA MET A 32 -4.64 -5.42 1.23
C MET A 32 -4.90 -6.73 0.47
N ASN A 33 -3.86 -7.40 -0.03
CA ASN A 33 -3.98 -8.76 -0.59
C ASN A 33 -4.48 -9.76 0.47
N VAL A 34 -4.01 -9.65 1.72
CA VAL A 34 -4.52 -10.50 2.82
C VAL A 34 -5.99 -10.24 3.06
N ILE A 35 -6.43 -8.98 3.14
CA ILE A 35 -7.86 -8.64 3.30
C ILE A 35 -8.70 -9.20 2.15
N ALA A 36 -8.24 -9.06 0.89
CA ALA A 36 -8.93 -9.63 -0.27
C ALA A 36 -9.09 -11.15 -0.14
N ASN A 37 -8.02 -11.86 0.24
CA ASN A 37 -8.08 -13.31 0.47
C ASN A 37 -9.05 -13.68 1.61
N LEU A 38 -9.09 -12.90 2.71
CA LEU A 38 -10.04 -13.16 3.81
C LEU A 38 -11.50 -13.02 3.36
N LEU A 39 -11.78 -12.00 2.54
CA LEU A 39 -13.10 -11.80 1.92
C LEU A 39 -13.48 -12.97 1.01
N ASP A 40 -12.57 -13.40 0.13
CA ASP A 40 -12.80 -14.50 -0.80
C ASP A 40 -13.07 -15.84 -0.08
N ASN A 41 -12.55 -16.00 1.14
CA ASN A 41 -12.73 -17.19 1.96
C ASN A 41 -13.90 -17.08 2.97
N ASN A 42 -14.74 -16.05 2.89
CA ASN A 42 -15.87 -15.82 3.80
C ASN A 42 -15.46 -15.83 5.29
N VAL A 43 -14.30 -15.27 5.62
CA VAL A 43 -13.86 -15.09 7.01
C VAL A 43 -14.77 -14.08 7.72
N GLN A 44 -14.88 -14.18 9.05
CA GLN A 44 -15.69 -13.28 9.86
C GLN A 44 -15.31 -11.80 9.69
N ASP A 45 -16.32 -10.95 9.57
CA ASP A 45 -16.18 -9.50 9.38
C ASP A 45 -15.34 -8.81 10.46
N GLU A 46 -15.30 -9.34 11.68
CA GLU A 46 -14.51 -8.78 12.79
C GLU A 46 -13.01 -8.82 12.49
N GLU A 47 -12.49 -9.95 12.00
CA GLU A 47 -11.07 -10.10 11.65
C GLU A 47 -10.70 -9.17 10.49
N ILE A 48 -11.56 -9.10 9.47
CA ILE A 48 -11.38 -8.20 8.32
C ILE A 48 -11.35 -6.74 8.79
N THR A 49 -12.23 -6.37 9.72
CA THR A 49 -12.31 -5.01 10.29
C THR A 49 -11.04 -4.65 11.06
N ILE A 50 -10.52 -5.57 11.88
CA ILE A 50 -9.27 -5.36 12.62
C ILE A 50 -8.11 -5.14 11.66
N GLN A 51 -7.96 -5.99 10.63
CA GLN A 51 -6.90 -5.84 9.64
C GLN A 51 -7.03 -4.52 8.86
N TYR A 52 -8.24 -4.14 8.47
CA TYR A 52 -8.49 -2.88 7.78
C TYR A 52 -8.08 -1.67 8.63
N GLN A 53 -8.42 -1.66 9.93
CA GLN A 53 -8.02 -0.59 10.84
C GLN A 53 -6.50 -0.45 10.96
N ILE A 54 -5.78 -1.58 11.04
CA ILE A 54 -4.31 -1.60 11.06
C ILE A 54 -3.74 -0.98 9.78
N LEU A 55 -4.27 -1.35 8.61
CA LEU A 55 -3.80 -0.81 7.33
C LEU A 55 -4.15 0.68 7.16
N SER A 56 -5.30 1.12 7.66
CA SER A 56 -5.67 2.54 7.68
C SER A 56 -4.66 3.36 8.48
N GLN A 57 -4.26 2.88 9.66
CA GLN A 57 -3.25 3.55 10.49
C GLN A 57 -1.88 3.58 9.80
N LYS A 58 -1.47 2.47 9.17
CA LYS A 58 -0.21 2.42 8.40
C LYS A 58 -0.24 3.42 7.24
N THR A 59 -1.35 3.48 6.50
CA THR A 59 -1.53 4.41 5.38
C THR A 59 -1.42 5.86 5.82
N GLN A 60 -2.02 6.20 6.97
CA GLN A 60 -1.91 7.55 7.52
C GLN A 60 -0.47 7.89 7.93
N ARG A 61 0.27 6.95 8.52
CA ARG A 61 1.70 7.15 8.83
C ARG A 61 2.54 7.31 7.57
N LEU A 62 2.34 6.47 6.56
CA LEU A 62 3.01 6.58 5.26
C LEU A 62 2.77 7.95 4.64
N HIS A 63 1.52 8.43 4.64
CA HIS A 63 1.17 9.74 4.10
C HIS A 63 1.88 10.87 4.85
N ASN A 64 1.97 10.79 6.18
CA ASN A 64 2.66 11.80 6.99
C ASN A 64 4.18 11.79 6.76
N ASN A 65 4.78 10.61 6.63
CA ASN A 65 6.23 10.44 6.44
C ASN A 65 6.66 10.77 5.00
N PHE A 66 5.80 10.47 4.02
CA PHE A 66 6.10 10.60 2.58
C PHE A 66 4.94 11.30 1.84
N PRO A 67 4.68 12.59 2.10
CA PRO A 67 3.48 13.30 1.63
C PRO A 67 3.35 13.39 0.10
N LYS A 68 4.47 13.33 -0.64
CA LYS A 68 4.48 13.37 -2.10
C LYS A 68 4.32 12.00 -2.77
N LEU A 69 4.35 10.91 -2.00
CA LEU A 69 4.34 9.56 -2.55
C LEU A 69 3.09 9.30 -3.39
N ASN A 70 1.91 9.71 -2.90
CA ASN A 70 0.67 9.52 -3.64
C ASN A 70 0.67 10.29 -4.97
N GLU A 71 1.13 11.54 -4.98
CA GLU A 71 1.22 12.34 -6.21
C GLU A 71 2.18 11.69 -7.23
N LEU A 72 3.32 11.18 -6.77
CA LEU A 72 4.28 10.47 -7.62
C LEU A 72 3.72 9.16 -8.20
N ILE A 73 2.93 8.42 -7.42
CA ILE A 73 2.27 7.20 -7.92
C ILE A 73 1.22 7.58 -8.96
N GLU A 74 0.36 8.55 -8.63
CA GLU A 74 -0.76 8.95 -9.48
C GLU A 74 -0.32 9.65 -10.77
N SER A 75 0.85 10.27 -10.81
CA SER A 75 1.40 10.85 -12.06
C SER A 75 1.75 9.80 -13.12
N HIS A 76 1.79 8.52 -12.75
CA HIS A 76 1.98 7.38 -13.66
C HIS A 76 0.66 6.71 -14.04
N ARG A 77 -0.48 7.22 -13.53
CA ARG A 77 -1.81 6.74 -13.90
C ARG A 77 -2.24 7.43 -15.20
N ASN A 78 -2.34 6.65 -16.28
CA ASN A 78 -2.86 7.11 -17.58
C ASN A 78 -4.37 7.42 -17.52
#